data_AF-A0A6P2BSI7-F1
#
_entry.id   AF-A0A6P2BSI7-F1
#
_cell.length_a   1.000
_cell.length_b   1.000
_cell.length_c   1.000
_cell.angle_alpha   90.00
_cell.angle_beta   90.00
_cell.angle_gamma   90.00
#
_symmetry.space_group_name_H-M   'P 1'
#
loop_
_entity.id
_entity.type
_entity.pdbx_description
1 polymer ?
#
loop_
_entity_poly.entity_id
_entity_poly.type
_entity_poly.pdbx_seq_one_letter_code
_entity_poly.pdbx_strand_id
1 'polypeptide(L)'
;MLDLRENRGGSTYGMAYWCSYFFPEGESVHLTDVYRRTAGQTQQFWTLPYVPGQRYLDRPVYVLTGPVALDVAYQCALERISSSPAR
;
A
#
# COMPACT_ATOMS: atom_id res chain seq x y z
N MET A 1 -8.99 -10.27 4.37
CA MET A 1 -8.50 -9.71 5.64
C MET A 1 -6.98 -9.75 5.61
N LEU A 2 -6.30 -8.64 5.88
CA LEU A 2 -4.85 -8.57 6.06
C LEU A 2 -4.57 -8.42 7.55
N ASP A 3 -3.79 -9.33 8.11
CA ASP A 3 -3.38 -9.26 9.50
C ASP A 3 -1.96 -8.69 9.60
N LEU A 4 -1.86 -7.44 10.04
CA LEU A 4 -0.60 -6.71 10.21
C LEU A 4 -0.25 -6.54 11.69
N ARG A 5 -0.93 -7.22 12.62
CA ARG A 5 -0.75 -7.01 14.07
C ARG A 5 0.69 -7.20 14.54
N GLU A 6 1.40 -8.15 13.92
CA GLU A 6 2.80 -8.47 14.19
C GLU A 6 3.73 -8.09 13.04
N ASN A 7 3.24 -7.30 12.06
CA ASN A 7 4.06 -6.87 10.94
C ASN A 7 5.01 -5.76 11.37
N ARG A 8 6.32 -6.00 11.26
CA ARG A 8 7.37 -5.06 11.69
C ARG A 8 7.90 -4.18 10.54
N GLY A 9 7.16 -4.08 9.45
CA GLY A 9 7.55 -3.34 8.24
C GLY A 9 8.12 -4.20 7.13
N GLY A 10 8.77 -3.55 6.17
CA GLY A 10 9.34 -4.22 4.99
C GLY A 10 9.90 -3.24 3.96
N SER A 11 10.01 -3.69 2.71
CA SER A 11 10.43 -2.82 1.60
C SER A 11 9.26 -2.02 1.04
N THR A 12 9.46 -0.74 0.76
CA THR A 12 8.48 0.12 0.06
C THR A 12 8.16 -0.38 -1.35
N TYR A 13 9.10 -1.07 -2.02
CA TYR A 13 8.81 -1.74 -3.28
C TYR A 13 7.87 -2.93 -3.10
N GLY A 14 8.07 -3.69 -2.01
CA GLY A 14 7.17 -4.78 -1.64
C GLY A 14 5.76 -4.26 -1.40
N MET A 15 5.64 -3.16 -0.63
CA MET A 15 4.37 -2.43 -0.44
C MET A 15 3.72 -2.10 -1.77
N ALA A 16 4.40 -1.36 -2.66
CA ALA A 16 3.84 -0.98 -3.95
C ALA A 16 3.30 -2.21 -4.73
N TYR A 17 4.03 -3.32 -4.69
CA TYR A 17 3.62 -4.56 -5.34
C TYR A 17 2.29 -5.13 -4.81
N TRP A 18 2.19 -5.45 -3.50
CA TRP A 18 0.97 -6.08 -3.01
C TRP A 18 -0.22 -5.10 -2.91
N CYS A 19 0.05 -3.81 -2.70
CA CYS A 19 -0.98 -2.77 -2.73
C CYS A 19 -1.67 -2.65 -4.07
N SER A 20 -0.93 -2.88 -5.16
CA SER A 20 -1.48 -2.87 -6.51
C SER A 20 -2.64 -3.85 -6.68
N TYR A 21 -2.70 -4.95 -5.94
CA TYR A 21 -3.85 -5.86 -6.00
C TYR A 21 -5.16 -5.22 -5.54
N PHE A 22 -5.15 -4.09 -4.82
CA PHE A 22 -6.36 -3.43 -4.31
C PHE A 22 -6.85 -2.25 -5.16
N PHE A 23 -6.15 -1.95 -6.25
CA PHE A 23 -6.48 -0.89 -7.20
C PHE A 23 -6.72 -1.48 -8.59
N PRO A 24 -7.63 -0.90 -9.41
CA PRO A 24 -7.83 -1.31 -10.79
C PRO A 24 -6.56 -1.38 -11.63
N GLU A 25 -6.54 -2.25 -12.62
CA GLU A 25 -5.43 -2.33 -13.57
C GLU A 25 -5.35 -1.06 -14.43
N GLY A 26 -4.13 -0.58 -14.67
CA GLY A 26 -3.89 0.67 -15.40
C GLY A 26 -4.16 1.95 -14.59
N GLU A 27 -4.74 1.86 -13.39
CA GLU A 27 -4.91 3.02 -12.52
C GLU A 27 -3.59 3.33 -11.78
N SER A 28 -3.05 4.53 -12.00
CA SER A 28 -1.84 5.02 -11.36
C SER A 28 -2.20 5.84 -10.12
N VAL A 29 -2.12 5.21 -8.95
CA VAL A 29 -2.39 5.83 -7.65
C VAL A 29 -1.06 6.07 -6.94
N HIS A 30 -0.83 7.31 -6.50
CA HIS A 30 0.31 7.64 -5.65
C HIS A 30 0.11 7.01 -4.28
N LEU A 31 1.13 6.31 -3.78
CA LEU A 31 1.07 5.61 -2.50
C LEU A 31 1.81 6.35 -1.40
N THR A 32 3.04 6.78 -1.68
CA THR A 32 3.86 7.51 -0.70
C THR A 32 5.12 8.10 -1.34
N ASP A 33 5.76 9.03 -0.61
CA ASP A 33 7.06 9.60 -0.91
C ASP A 33 8.06 9.26 0.19
N VAL A 34 9.24 8.77 -0.19
CA VAL A 34 10.34 8.46 0.74
C VAL A 34 11.48 9.44 0.48
N TYR A 35 11.71 10.34 1.43
CA TYR A 35 12.84 11.26 1.38
C TYR A 35 14.11 10.63 1.97
N ARG A 36 15.14 10.47 1.14
CA ARG A 36 16.47 10.01 1.55
C ARG A 36 17.39 11.21 1.75
N ARG A 37 17.50 11.66 3.00
CA ARG A 37 18.32 12.82 3.39
C ARG A 37 19.78 12.74 2.94
N THR A 38 20.42 11.58 3.05
CA THR A 38 21.83 11.38 2.66
C THR A 38 22.06 11.59 1.16
N ALA A 39 21.06 11.29 0.34
CA ALA A 39 21.10 11.50 -1.11
C ALA A 39 20.48 12.84 -1.53
N GLY A 40 19.81 13.54 -0.63
CA GLY A 40 19.04 14.76 -0.94
C GLY A 40 17.88 14.52 -1.91
N GLN A 41 17.34 13.29 -1.97
CA GLN A 41 16.36 12.89 -2.99
C GLN A 41 15.07 12.37 -2.37
N THR A 42 13.94 12.69 -3.00
CA THR A 42 12.63 12.08 -2.71
C THR A 42 12.32 11.04 -3.76
N GLN A 43 12.02 9.81 -3.32
CA GLN A 43 11.57 8.75 -4.19
C GLN A 43 10.08 8.52 -4.00
N GLN A 44 9.33 8.57 -5.10
CA GLN A 44 7.89 8.33 -5.10
C GLN A 44 7.57 6.87 -5.36
N PHE A 45 6.48 6.38 -4.78
CA PHE A 45 5.97 5.03 -4.98
C PHE A 45 4.51 5.09 -5.42
N TRP A 46 4.19 4.27 -6.42
CA TRP A 46 2.92 4.26 -7.12
C TRP A 46 2.43 2.82 -7.27
N THR A 47 1.15 2.64 -7.57
CA THR A 47 0.62 1.33 -8.01
C THR A 47 1.31 0.86 -9.29
N LEU A 48 1.45 -0.44 -9.42
CA LEU A 48 2.00 -1.09 -10.59
C LEU A 48 0.92 -1.22 -11.68
N PRO A 49 1.27 -0.95 -12.94
CA PRO A 49 0.34 -1.10 -14.06
C PRO A 49 -0.09 -2.56 -14.23
N TYR A 50 0.76 -3.52 -13.84
CA TYR A 50 0.50 -4.95 -13.92
C TYR A 50 0.97 -5.68 -12.66
N VAL A 51 0.20 -6.69 -12.24
CA VAL A 51 0.58 -7.69 -11.25
C VAL A 51 0.11 -9.07 -11.73
N PRO A 52 0.83 -10.16 -11.44
CA PRO A 52 0.40 -11.49 -11.83
C PRO A 52 -0.86 -11.92 -11.06
N GLY A 53 -1.84 -12.50 -11.76
CA GLY A 53 -3.07 -13.01 -11.16
C GLY A 53 -4.18 -11.95 -11.02
N GLN A 54 -5.23 -12.29 -10.29
CA GLN A 54 -6.43 -11.45 -10.22
C GLN A 54 -6.32 -10.39 -9.13
N ARG A 55 -6.68 -9.15 -9.46
CA ARG A 55 -6.81 -8.05 -8.50
C ARG A 55 -8.02 -8.25 -7.57
N TYR A 56 -7.86 -7.86 -6.32
CA TYR A 56 -8.86 -7.94 -5.27
C TYR A 56 -9.72 -6.66 -5.25
N LEU A 57 -10.62 -6.55 -6.24
CA LEU A 57 -11.53 -5.41 -6.43
C LEU A 57 -12.95 -5.72 -5.92
N ASP A 58 -13.75 -4.65 -5.79
CA ASP A 58 -15.21 -4.66 -5.52
C ASP A 58 -15.67 -5.39 -4.25
N ARG A 59 -14.79 -5.44 -3.25
CA ARG A 59 -15.08 -6.09 -1.96
C ARG A 59 -14.25 -5.46 -0.85
N PRO A 60 -14.75 -5.49 0.40
CA PRO A 60 -14.07 -4.83 1.50
C PRO A 60 -12.71 -5.48 1.80
N VAL A 61 -11.76 -4.63 2.16
CA VAL A 61 -10.45 -5.00 2.68
C VAL A 61 -10.45 -4.67 4.17
N TYR A 62 -10.36 -5.68 5.02
CA TYR A 62 -10.20 -5.51 6.46
C TYR A 62 -8.72 -5.62 6.81
N VAL A 63 -8.20 -4.65 7.56
CA VAL A 63 -6.81 -4.63 8.03
C VAL A 63 -6.80 -4.67 9.55
N LEU A 64 -6.12 -5.66 10.12
CA LEU A 64 -5.91 -5.76 11.55
C LEU A 64 -4.54 -5.15 11.89
N THR A 65 -4.52 -4.19 12.80
CA THR A 65 -3.30 -3.51 13.25
C THR A 65 -3.05 -3.80 14.74
N GLY A 66 -1.78 -3.72 15.14
CA GLY A 66 -1.33 -3.97 16.50
C GLY A 66 -0.31 -2.93 16.93
N PRO A 67 0.12 -2.93 18.21
CA PRO A 67 1.02 -1.91 18.76
C PRO A 67 2.39 -1.84 18.05
N VAL A 68 2.79 -2.93 17.41
CA VAL A 68 4.08 -3.07 16.71
C VAL A 68 3.95 -2.97 15.19
N ALA A 69 2.73 -2.76 14.67
CA ALA A 69 2.48 -2.57 13.25
C ALA A 69 3.18 -1.28 12.82
N LEU A 70 4.34 -1.43 12.18
CA LEU A 70 5.18 -0.33 11.75
C LEU A 70 5.29 -0.35 10.23
N ASP A 71 5.38 0.85 9.63
CA ASP A 71 5.85 1.09 8.26
C ASP A 71 4.85 0.76 7.12
N VAL A 72 5.30 0.95 5.87
CA VAL A 72 4.66 0.93 4.54
C VAL A 72 3.40 0.08 4.36
N ALA A 73 3.28 -1.06 5.03
CA ALA A 73 2.06 -1.86 4.99
C ALA A 73 0.85 -1.16 5.61
N TYR A 74 1.06 -0.45 6.70
CA TYR A 74 0.05 0.40 7.31
C TYR A 74 -0.30 1.59 6.40
N GLN A 75 0.70 2.22 5.75
CA GLN A 75 0.46 3.36 4.86
C GLN A 75 -0.48 2.99 3.70
N CYS A 76 -0.25 1.85 3.05
CA CYS A 76 -1.11 1.38 1.99
C CYS A 76 -2.55 1.06 2.43
N ALA A 77 -2.70 0.50 3.64
CA ALA A 77 -4.02 0.27 4.22
C ALA A 77 -4.78 1.59 4.40
N LEU A 78 -4.09 2.64 4.86
CA LEU A 78 -4.68 3.98 4.97
C LEU A 78 -5.07 4.55 3.61
N GLU A 79 -4.20 4.43 2.59
CA GLU A 79 -4.51 4.93 1.25
C GLU A 79 -5.73 4.25 0.62
N ARG A 80 -5.93 2.95 0.88
CA ARG A 80 -7.13 2.26 0.37
C ARG A 80 -8.41 2.69 1.08
N ILE A 81 -8.32 3.06 2.35
CA ILE A 81 -9.43 3.60 3.14
C ILE A 81 -9.77 5.03 2.68
N SER A 82 -8.76 5.87 2.46
CA SER A 82 -8.95 7.26 2.00
C SER A 82 -9.46 7.36 0.55
N SER A 83 -9.06 6.43 -0.32
CA SER A 83 -9.49 6.37 -1.72
C SER A 83 -10.84 5.65 -1.94
N SER A 84 -11.42 5.05 -0.89
CA SER A 84 -12.76 4.49 -1.00
C SER A 84 -13.79 5.63 -1.10
N PRO A 85 -14.73 5.59 -2.06
CA PRO A 85 -15.83 6.55 -2.06
C PRO A 85 -16.56 6.46 -0.71
N ALA A 86 -16.79 7.62 -0.09
CA ALA A 86 -17.58 7.72 1.12
C ALA A 86 -18.94 7.04 0.87
N ARG A 87 -19.33 6.17 1.78
CA ARG A 87 -20.62 5.47 1.73
C ARG A 87 -21.77 6.45 1.95
#